data_AF-A0A6M0SA64-F1
#
_entry.id   AF-A0A6M0SA64-F1
#
_cell.length_a   1.000
_cell.length_b   1.000
_cell.length_c   1.000
_cell.angle_alpha   90.00
_cell.angle_beta   90.00
_cell.angle_gamma   90.00
#
_symmetry.space_group_name_H-M   'P 1'
#
loop_
_entity.id
_entity.type
_entity.pdbx_description
1 polymer ?
#
loop_
_entity_poly.entity_id
_entity_poly.type
_entity_poly.pdbx_seq_one_letter_code
_entity_poly.pdbx_strand_id
1 'polypeptide(L)'
;MPLQPLQRLHVNDGLLITANLWQVAHSYHQTRQTIHYQSLHQGGIVDGLGVCVAEIPEQASSRYRHPRWLTIQPGLAIDGQGNPIVVSCPESCYLSAQPTEEITIYIVLKHSEQASQMETEIVQDAFQIIEKDVPAEANEVELCRVRLGPGLQTLTNPDNVFSPDVNQLDLRHRQPVQARSSLTCGVDLWSSSSNNVAQFQALFAALPSLAPRLQGHMVDTPLTGDLSYIDYDEFCRTPRPHQHRLADYLQQGGVLLIEATVDHDVLDLYQAELELQQAIAATPAHSAQALRESAQAELSTLQTCIADEVANLAAPIHTFLEIEGLSATVSTATAADRVRQGEFSLVQTQPFHFSHLPTVQRRPIGLYHWGGVVLLMGPLLQAWGANDDLYLDREEIRAAQEFGVNLLTFAARHRQLHQWLMADSSPRSQPV
;
A
#
# COMPACT_ATOMS: atom_id res chain seq x y z
N MET A 1 19.13 -7.48 -2.11
CA MET A 1 20.51 -7.43 -1.58
C MET A 1 21.03 -8.86 -1.49
N PRO A 2 22.19 -9.20 -2.08
CA PRO A 2 22.76 -10.54 -1.92
C PRO A 2 23.07 -10.79 -0.44
N LEU A 3 22.50 -11.85 0.13
CA LEU A 3 22.65 -12.20 1.55
C LEU A 3 24.00 -12.89 1.77
N GLN A 4 25.07 -12.10 1.89
CA GLN A 4 26.36 -12.60 2.35
C GLN A 4 26.53 -12.34 3.85
N PRO A 5 27.06 -13.31 4.63
CA PRO A 5 27.40 -13.08 6.03
C PRO A 5 28.39 -11.92 6.18
N LEU A 6 28.16 -11.05 7.16
CA LEU A 6 29.07 -9.96 7.46
C LEU A 6 30.40 -10.50 7.99
N GLN A 7 31.50 -9.97 7.45
CA GLN A 7 32.86 -10.29 7.88
C GLN A 7 33.38 -9.21 8.81
N ARG A 8 33.86 -9.59 9.98
CA ARG A 8 34.44 -8.67 10.97
C ARG A 8 35.94 -8.93 11.13
N LEU A 9 36.70 -7.88 11.41
CA LEU A 9 38.11 -8.01 11.76
C LEU A 9 38.25 -8.82 13.05
N HIS A 10 39.07 -9.87 13.02
CA HIS A 10 39.46 -10.62 14.20
C HIS A 10 40.74 -10.03 14.79
N VAL A 11 40.62 -9.39 15.96
CA VAL A 11 41.73 -8.71 16.63
C VAL A 11 42.44 -9.69 17.56
N ASN A 12 43.75 -9.87 17.37
CA ASN A 12 44.64 -10.70 18.17
C ASN A 12 45.97 -10.00 18.46
N ASP A 13 46.68 -10.45 19.49
CA ASP A 13 47.98 -9.87 19.85
C ASP A 13 49.00 -10.03 18.72
N GLY A 14 49.71 -8.95 18.42
CA GLY A 14 50.66 -8.90 17.31
C GLY A 14 50.04 -8.60 15.95
N LEU A 15 48.72 -8.33 15.87
CA LEU A 15 48.09 -7.85 14.64
C LEU A 15 48.66 -6.48 14.23
N LEU A 16 49.25 -6.42 13.03
CA LEU A 16 49.70 -5.16 12.45
C LEU A 16 48.50 -4.34 11.97
N ILE A 17 48.26 -3.18 12.56
CA ILE A 17 47.21 -2.26 12.15
C ILE A 17 47.62 -1.53 10.87
N THR A 18 46.87 -1.78 9.79
CA THR A 18 47.07 -1.14 8.48
C THR A 18 45.83 -0.37 8.06
N ALA A 19 45.96 0.56 7.12
CA ALA A 19 44.82 1.30 6.54
C ALA A 19 43.74 0.34 5.98
N ASN A 20 44.16 -0.77 5.37
CA ASN A 20 43.20 -1.78 4.87
C ASN A 20 42.40 -2.43 6.00
N LEU A 21 43.03 -2.77 7.14
CA LEU A 21 42.32 -3.35 8.27
C LEU A 21 41.37 -2.34 8.94
N TRP A 22 41.76 -1.06 8.98
CA TRP A 22 40.85 0.01 9.39
C TRP A 22 39.66 0.14 8.44
N GLN A 23 39.88 0.09 7.13
CA GLN A 23 38.81 0.13 6.15
C GLN A 23 37.84 -1.04 6.36
N VAL A 24 38.35 -2.26 6.54
CA VAL A 24 37.52 -3.44 6.83
C VAL A 24 36.67 -3.26 8.09
N ALA A 25 37.25 -2.72 9.17
CA ALA A 25 36.53 -2.46 10.41
C ALA A 25 35.41 -1.40 10.23
N HIS A 26 35.71 -0.28 9.57
CA HIS A 26 34.72 0.78 9.32
C HIS A 26 33.62 0.32 8.37
N SER A 27 33.97 -0.35 7.26
CA SER A 27 33.00 -0.90 6.32
C SER A 27 32.09 -1.95 6.97
N TYR A 28 32.58 -2.76 7.92
CA TYR A 28 31.72 -3.66 8.70
C TYR A 28 30.66 -2.88 9.50
N HIS A 29 31.07 -1.82 10.21
CA HIS A 29 30.14 -1.00 11.00
C HIS A 29 29.12 -0.27 10.12
N GLN A 30 29.57 0.33 9.02
CA GLN A 30 28.71 0.97 8.03
C GLN A 30 27.72 -0.03 7.44
N THR A 31 28.18 -1.18 6.96
CA THR A 31 27.30 -2.22 6.38
C THR A 31 26.27 -2.71 7.40
N ARG A 32 26.67 -2.92 8.66
CA ARG A 32 25.74 -3.31 9.74
C ARG A 32 24.69 -2.24 10.01
N GLN A 33 25.07 -0.96 10.00
CA GLN A 33 24.14 0.16 10.16
C GLN A 33 23.19 0.27 8.95
N THR A 34 23.71 0.16 7.73
CA THR A 34 22.93 0.11 6.49
C THR A 34 21.92 -1.03 6.52
N ILE A 35 22.32 -2.25 6.88
CA ILE A 35 21.40 -3.40 6.99
C ILE A 35 20.31 -3.10 8.01
N HIS A 36 20.66 -2.59 9.19
CA HIS A 36 19.67 -2.24 10.21
C HIS A 36 18.66 -1.22 9.69
N TYR A 37 19.15 -0.14 9.06
CA TYR A 37 18.30 0.91 8.53
C TYR A 37 17.41 0.40 7.40
N GLN A 38 17.99 -0.21 6.37
CA GLN A 38 17.24 -0.73 5.23
C GLN A 38 16.25 -1.83 5.61
N SER A 39 16.48 -2.57 6.71
CA SER A 39 15.54 -3.60 7.17
C SER A 39 14.31 -3.03 7.87
N LEU A 40 14.43 -1.88 8.54
CA LEU A 40 13.42 -1.39 9.49
C LEU A 40 12.84 -0.02 9.14
N HIS A 41 13.54 0.76 8.32
CA HIS A 41 13.21 2.15 8.04
C HIS A 41 13.12 2.41 6.53
N GLN A 42 12.25 3.35 6.17
CA GLN A 42 12.20 3.93 4.85
C GLN A 42 12.95 5.28 4.88
N GLY A 43 13.68 5.58 3.81
CA GLY A 43 14.31 6.89 3.63
C GLY A 43 13.30 8.03 3.65
N GLY A 44 13.78 9.23 3.97
CA GLY A 44 12.97 10.43 4.07
C GLY A 44 13.65 11.55 4.86
N ILE A 45 12.88 12.59 5.14
CA ILE A 45 13.30 13.76 5.91
C ILE A 45 13.13 13.46 7.40
N VAL A 46 14.19 13.67 8.18
CA VAL A 46 14.17 13.53 9.64
C VAL A 46 13.70 14.83 10.27
N ASP A 47 14.29 15.95 9.86
CA ASP A 47 13.98 17.28 10.38
C ASP A 47 14.42 18.38 9.40
N GLY A 48 13.77 19.54 9.43
CA GLY A 48 14.14 20.70 8.64
C GLY A 48 13.93 20.53 7.13
N LEU A 49 14.91 20.97 6.32
CA LEU A 49 14.93 20.87 4.85
C LEU A 49 13.74 21.53 4.14
N GLY A 50 13.22 22.63 4.70
CA GLY A 50 12.19 23.43 4.04
C GLY A 50 12.71 24.08 2.76
N VAL A 51 11.85 24.31 1.77
CA VAL A 51 12.20 24.99 0.52
C VAL A 51 11.35 26.23 0.35
N CYS A 52 11.97 27.35 -0.02
CA CYS A 52 11.27 28.59 -0.35
C CYS A 52 11.84 29.23 -1.61
N VAL A 53 11.02 30.01 -2.31
CA VAL A 53 11.52 30.86 -3.41
C VAL A 53 12.46 31.92 -2.85
N ALA A 54 13.62 32.06 -3.47
CA ALA A 54 14.68 32.95 -3.07
C ALA A 54 14.81 34.15 -4.00
N GLU A 55 15.41 35.22 -3.50
CA GLU A 55 15.81 36.36 -4.32
C GLU A 55 16.95 35.98 -5.26
N ILE A 56 17.06 36.69 -6.38
CA ILE A 56 18.14 36.49 -7.35
C ILE A 56 19.46 36.95 -6.70
N PRO A 57 20.48 36.07 -6.56
CA PRO A 57 21.77 36.46 -6.00
C PRO A 57 22.41 37.58 -6.82
N GLU A 58 22.99 38.58 -6.15
CA GLU A 58 23.61 39.74 -6.83
C GLU A 58 24.72 39.34 -7.82
N GLN A 59 25.43 38.26 -7.49
CA GLN A 59 26.54 37.71 -8.28
C GLN A 59 26.08 36.73 -9.37
N ALA A 60 24.77 36.50 -9.53
CA ALA A 60 24.24 35.60 -10.55
C ALA A 60 24.57 36.11 -11.96
N SER A 61 25.14 35.22 -12.79
CA SER A 61 25.39 35.50 -14.20
C SER A 61 24.09 35.80 -14.95
N SER A 62 24.17 36.50 -16.08
CA SER A 62 23.00 36.96 -16.84
C SER A 62 22.00 35.84 -17.17
N ARG A 63 22.48 34.62 -17.43
CA ARG A 63 21.64 33.43 -17.71
C ARG A 63 20.81 32.95 -16.51
N TYR A 64 21.11 33.39 -15.29
CA TYR A 64 20.43 33.02 -14.05
C TYR A 64 19.74 34.20 -13.36
N ARG A 65 19.56 35.34 -14.06
CA ARG A 65 18.83 36.51 -13.55
C ARG A 65 17.32 36.39 -13.75
N HIS A 66 16.78 35.21 -13.47
CA HIS A 66 15.35 34.95 -13.47
C HIS A 66 14.89 34.52 -12.07
N PRO A 67 13.66 34.84 -11.66
CA PRO A 67 13.13 34.51 -10.33
C PRO A 67 12.75 33.02 -10.25
N ARG A 68 13.78 32.17 -10.29
CA ARG A 68 13.73 30.70 -10.22
C ARG A 68 14.74 30.13 -9.23
N TRP A 69 15.21 30.99 -8.34
CA TRP A 69 16.10 30.59 -7.25
C TRP A 69 15.28 30.00 -6.12
N LEU A 70 15.78 28.92 -5.56
CA LEU A 70 15.24 28.26 -4.39
C LEU A 70 16.30 28.29 -3.29
N THR A 71 15.85 28.43 -2.06
CA THR A 71 16.70 28.21 -0.88
C THR A 71 16.18 27.02 -0.11
N ILE A 72 17.08 26.07 0.16
CA ILE A 72 16.86 24.91 1.00
C ILE A 72 17.38 25.25 2.39
N GLN A 73 16.50 25.14 3.38
CA GLN A 73 16.82 25.40 4.78
C GLN A 73 17.63 24.25 5.38
N PRO A 74 18.41 24.50 6.45
CA PRO A 74 19.12 23.45 7.16
C PRO A 74 18.22 22.30 7.60
N GLY A 75 18.80 21.12 7.70
CA GLY A 75 18.08 19.93 8.16
C GLY A 75 18.82 18.63 7.87
N LEU A 76 18.13 17.53 8.17
CA LEU A 76 18.64 16.18 8.09
C LEU A 76 17.66 15.30 7.31
N ALA A 77 18.20 14.54 6.37
CA ALA A 77 17.50 13.43 5.73
C ALA A 77 18.33 12.17 5.79
N ILE A 78 17.70 11.03 5.54
CA ILE A 78 18.36 9.74 5.32
C ILE A 78 17.78 9.16 4.05
N ASP A 79 18.63 8.83 3.07
CA ASP A 79 18.15 8.22 1.82
C ASP A 79 17.64 6.78 2.04
N GLY A 80 17.05 6.16 1.02
CA GLY A 80 16.59 4.77 1.11
C GLY A 80 17.72 3.73 1.15
N GLN A 81 18.98 4.15 1.00
CA GLN A 81 20.15 3.31 1.26
C GLN A 81 20.64 3.42 2.71
N GLY A 82 20.12 4.35 3.51
CA GLY A 82 20.53 4.58 4.89
C GLY A 82 21.68 5.58 5.04
N ASN A 83 22.01 6.34 3.99
CA ASN A 83 23.05 7.37 4.07
C ASN A 83 22.45 8.67 4.62
N PRO A 84 23.06 9.28 5.65
CA PRO A 84 22.64 10.59 6.14
C PRO A 84 23.00 11.69 5.13
N ILE A 85 22.11 12.67 5.00
CA ILE A 85 22.29 13.88 4.23
C ILE A 85 22.07 15.06 5.17
N VAL A 86 23.14 15.80 5.45
CA VAL A 86 23.14 16.93 6.39
C VAL A 86 23.30 18.24 5.64
N VAL A 87 22.26 19.07 5.65
CA VAL A 87 22.33 20.45 5.16
C VAL A 87 22.55 21.34 6.39
N SER A 88 23.79 21.78 6.60
CA SER A 88 24.17 22.51 7.83
C SER A 88 23.86 24.01 7.78
N CYS A 89 23.81 24.58 6.58
CA CYS A 89 23.51 25.99 6.32
C CYS A 89 22.55 26.12 5.13
N PRO A 90 21.81 27.25 4.99
CA PRO A 90 20.93 27.44 3.85
C PRO A 90 21.70 27.33 2.53
N GLU A 91 21.18 26.53 1.61
CA GLU A 91 21.77 26.32 0.28
C GLU A 91 20.86 26.87 -0.81
N SER A 92 21.44 27.53 -1.80
CA SER A 92 20.69 28.10 -2.91
C SER A 92 20.91 27.31 -4.20
N CYS A 93 19.83 27.00 -4.92
CA CYS A 93 19.88 26.39 -6.24
C CYS A 93 18.98 27.14 -7.23
N TYR A 94 19.23 26.94 -8.53
CA TYR A 94 18.47 27.57 -9.61
C TYR A 94 17.75 26.49 -10.42
N LEU A 95 16.44 26.64 -10.60
CA LEU A 95 15.63 25.75 -11.44
C LEU A 95 15.85 26.08 -12.92
N SER A 96 16.53 25.19 -13.65
CA SER A 96 17.00 25.45 -15.02
C SER A 96 16.07 24.92 -16.11
N ALA A 97 15.16 24.00 -15.78
CA ALA A 97 14.21 23.39 -16.72
C ALA A 97 13.35 24.42 -17.48
N GLN A 98 13.28 24.32 -18.81
CA GLN A 98 12.46 25.19 -19.68
C GLN A 98 11.53 24.34 -20.54
N PRO A 99 10.39 23.91 -19.98
CA PRO A 99 9.55 22.95 -20.66
C PRO A 99 8.74 23.61 -21.77
N THR A 100 8.42 22.82 -22.81
CA THR A 100 7.55 23.23 -23.91
C THR A 100 6.07 23.05 -23.58
N GLU A 101 5.76 22.19 -22.61
CA GLU A 101 4.42 21.89 -22.09
C GLU A 101 4.44 21.91 -20.56
N GLU A 102 3.29 21.77 -19.91
CA GLU A 102 3.26 21.66 -18.45
C GLU A 102 3.90 20.33 -18.00
N ILE A 103 4.95 20.42 -17.17
CA ILE A 103 5.62 19.23 -16.61
C ILE A 103 5.82 19.39 -15.10
N THR A 104 5.94 18.28 -14.39
CA THR A 104 6.33 18.31 -12.97
C THR A 104 7.83 18.15 -12.84
N ILE A 105 8.49 19.11 -12.21
CA ILE A 105 9.91 19.01 -11.84
C ILE A 105 10.02 18.70 -10.36
N TYR A 106 10.85 17.71 -10.03
CA TYR A 106 11.18 17.26 -8.69
C TYR A 106 12.54 17.84 -8.30
N ILE A 107 12.63 18.38 -7.09
CA ILE A 107 13.89 18.80 -6.47
C ILE A 107 14.24 17.77 -5.41
N VAL A 108 15.39 17.11 -5.59
CA VAL A 108 15.81 16.00 -4.74
C VAL A 108 17.21 16.24 -4.17
N LEU A 109 17.46 15.70 -2.97
CA LEU A 109 18.79 15.57 -2.39
C LEU A 109 19.35 14.19 -2.66
N LYS A 110 20.65 14.12 -2.96
CA LYS A 110 21.39 12.87 -3.10
C LYS A 110 22.66 12.92 -2.27
N HIS A 111 22.90 11.87 -1.49
CA HIS A 111 24.16 11.71 -0.76
C HIS A 111 25.33 11.57 -1.74
N SER A 112 26.44 12.22 -1.44
CA SER A 112 27.70 12.06 -2.18
C SER A 112 28.88 12.19 -1.25
N GLU A 113 30.01 11.60 -1.62
CA GLU A 113 31.26 11.79 -0.89
C GLU A 113 32.08 12.84 -1.65
N GLN A 114 32.55 13.88 -0.95
CA GLN A 114 33.54 14.78 -1.51
C GLN A 114 34.89 14.51 -0.83
N ALA A 115 35.87 14.10 -1.64
CA ALA A 115 37.25 14.22 -1.23
C ALA A 115 37.55 15.72 -1.07
N SER A 116 37.96 16.12 0.13
CA SER A 116 38.37 17.50 0.40
C SER A 116 39.39 17.95 -0.66
N GLN A 117 39.15 19.13 -1.26
CA GLN A 117 40.09 19.72 -2.23
C GLN A 117 41.39 20.20 -1.56
N MET A 118 41.40 20.32 -0.24
CA MET A 118 42.61 20.47 0.56
C MET A 118 43.13 19.09 0.92
N GLU A 119 44.46 18.88 0.85
CA GLU A 119 45.16 17.64 1.23
C GLU A 119 44.93 17.27 2.70
N THR A 120 43.72 16.82 3.03
CA THR A 120 43.36 16.30 4.34
C THR A 120 42.99 14.85 4.15
N GLU A 121 43.57 13.96 4.97
CA GLU A 121 43.24 12.53 5.07
C GLU A 121 41.79 12.25 5.54
N ILE A 122 40.92 13.26 5.50
CA ILE A 122 39.55 13.28 6.00
C ILE A 122 38.61 13.35 4.79
N VAL A 123 37.74 12.35 4.67
CA VAL A 123 36.60 12.35 3.75
C VAL A 123 35.42 13.00 4.47
N GLN A 124 34.77 13.95 3.82
CA GLN A 124 33.58 14.60 4.36
C GLN A 124 32.34 14.17 3.55
N ASP A 125 31.30 13.79 4.27
CA ASP A 125 29.98 13.56 3.68
C ASP A 125 29.48 14.87 3.05
N ALA A 126 29.00 14.76 1.82
CA ALA A 126 28.49 15.86 1.03
C ALA A 126 27.12 15.49 0.44
N PHE A 127 26.55 16.40 -0.32
CA PHE A 127 25.29 16.17 -1.01
C PHE A 127 25.21 16.95 -2.31
N GLN A 128 24.27 16.54 -3.14
CA GLN A 128 23.92 17.20 -4.39
C GLN A 128 22.43 17.52 -4.38
N ILE A 129 22.09 18.72 -4.89
CA ILE A 129 20.72 19.13 -5.17
C ILE A 129 20.51 18.88 -6.66
N ILE A 130 19.51 18.07 -7.01
CA ILE A 130 19.26 17.63 -8.38
C ILE A 130 17.83 18.02 -8.76
N GLU A 131 17.66 18.58 -9.96
CA GLU A 131 16.36 18.74 -10.61
C GLU A 131 16.10 17.56 -11.55
N LYS A 132 14.91 16.96 -11.49
CA LYS A 132 14.49 15.81 -12.32
C LYS A 132 13.07 16.01 -12.83
N ASP A 133 12.76 15.48 -14.00
CA ASP A 133 11.39 15.39 -14.55
C ASP A 133 10.70 14.06 -14.21
N VAL A 134 11.40 13.19 -13.48
CA VAL A 134 10.90 11.92 -12.94
C VAL A 134 10.96 11.92 -11.41
N PRO A 135 10.09 11.14 -10.72
CA PRO A 135 10.11 11.02 -9.27
C PRO A 135 11.46 10.57 -8.69
N ALA A 136 11.67 10.87 -7.40
CA ALA A 136 12.89 10.51 -6.69
C ALA A 136 13.13 8.99 -6.65
N GLU A 137 14.40 8.59 -6.82
CA GLU A 137 14.85 7.20 -6.69
C GLU A 137 15.13 6.82 -5.23
N ALA A 138 15.38 5.54 -4.97
CA ALA A 138 15.62 5.04 -3.61
C ALA A 138 16.87 5.63 -2.92
N ASN A 139 17.82 6.20 -3.65
CA ASN A 139 19.01 6.88 -3.11
C ASN A 139 18.87 8.41 -3.10
N GLU A 140 17.65 8.90 -3.29
CA GLU A 140 17.33 10.32 -3.35
C GLU A 140 16.23 10.63 -2.33
N VAL A 141 16.17 11.89 -1.88
CA VAL A 141 15.13 12.39 -0.98
C VAL A 141 14.46 13.59 -1.62
N GLU A 142 13.17 13.46 -1.94
CA GLU A 142 12.37 14.56 -2.50
C GLU A 142 12.17 15.68 -1.46
N LEU A 143 12.55 16.90 -1.84
CA LEU A 143 12.34 18.09 -1.03
C LEU A 143 11.06 18.84 -1.39
N CYS A 144 10.79 18.95 -2.68
CA CYS A 144 9.59 19.59 -3.22
C CYS A 144 9.44 19.23 -4.70
N ARG A 145 8.28 19.55 -5.25
CA ARG A 145 8.04 19.54 -6.70
C ARG A 145 7.38 20.83 -7.16
N VAL A 146 7.45 21.11 -8.45
CA VAL A 146 6.81 22.27 -9.09
C VAL A 146 6.15 21.81 -10.38
N ARG A 147 4.85 22.08 -10.53
CA ARG A 147 4.20 22.00 -11.84
C ARG A 147 4.62 23.23 -12.63
N LEU A 148 5.50 23.06 -13.61
CA LEU A 148 6.10 24.16 -14.33
C LEU A 148 5.40 24.35 -15.66
N GLY A 149 4.87 25.55 -15.90
CA GLY A 149 4.24 25.90 -17.17
C GLY A 149 5.26 26.12 -18.28
N PRO A 150 4.80 26.22 -19.55
CA PRO A 150 5.70 26.37 -20.69
C PRO A 150 6.52 27.67 -20.62
N GLY A 151 7.80 27.55 -20.98
CA GLY A 151 8.76 28.65 -21.04
C GLY A 151 9.35 29.04 -19.68
N LEU A 152 9.87 30.27 -19.62
CA LEU A 152 10.62 30.79 -18.47
C LEU A 152 9.74 31.60 -17.53
N GLN A 153 8.85 30.91 -16.82
CA GLN A 153 7.93 31.46 -15.84
C GLN A 153 8.61 31.78 -14.49
N THR A 154 8.03 32.72 -13.74
CA THR A 154 8.48 33.06 -12.37
C THR A 154 7.98 32.03 -11.36
N LEU A 155 8.83 31.59 -10.44
CA LEU A 155 8.41 30.79 -9.30
C LEU A 155 7.85 31.67 -8.20
N THR A 156 6.78 31.19 -7.55
CA THR A 156 6.19 31.84 -6.38
C THR A 156 5.93 30.83 -5.27
N ASN A 157 5.84 31.30 -4.02
CA ASN A 157 5.32 30.47 -2.95
C ASN A 157 3.80 30.30 -3.14
N PRO A 158 3.22 29.14 -2.78
CA PRO A 158 1.79 28.93 -2.93
C PRO A 158 0.98 29.81 -1.97
N ASP A 159 -0.11 30.41 -2.48
CA ASP A 159 -1.10 31.11 -1.64
C ASP A 159 -1.87 30.11 -0.75
N ASN A 160 -2.12 28.91 -1.27
CA ASN A 160 -2.67 27.79 -0.54
C ASN A 160 -1.72 26.59 -0.61
N VAL A 161 -1.03 26.31 0.49
CA VAL A 161 -0.06 25.19 0.59
C VAL A 161 -0.68 23.81 0.34
N PHE A 162 -2.00 23.65 0.50
CA PHE A 162 -2.70 22.40 0.25
C PHE A 162 -3.19 22.25 -1.19
N SER A 163 -3.14 23.32 -1.99
CA SER A 163 -3.48 23.31 -3.42
C SER A 163 -2.57 24.26 -4.22
N PRO A 164 -1.27 23.95 -4.36
CA PRO A 164 -0.33 24.78 -5.12
C PRO A 164 -0.67 24.81 -6.61
N ASP A 165 -0.69 25.99 -7.24
CA ASP A 165 -0.92 26.17 -8.67
C ASP A 165 0.34 25.91 -9.52
N VAL A 166 0.22 26.12 -10.84
CA VAL A 166 1.35 26.07 -11.77
C VAL A 166 2.36 27.18 -11.41
N ASN A 167 3.65 26.83 -11.45
CA ASN A 167 4.80 27.65 -11.03
C ASN A 167 4.84 27.98 -9.53
N GLN A 168 4.14 27.21 -8.70
CA GLN A 168 4.22 27.27 -7.24
C GLN A 168 4.92 26.04 -6.67
N LEU A 169 5.60 26.23 -5.53
CA LEU A 169 6.22 25.12 -4.80
C LEU A 169 5.16 24.21 -4.18
N ASP A 170 5.29 22.91 -4.41
CA ASP A 170 4.48 21.87 -3.78
C ASP A 170 5.34 21.06 -2.79
N LEU A 171 5.04 21.24 -1.50
CA LEU A 171 5.73 20.59 -0.37
C LEU A 171 4.94 19.40 0.21
N ARG A 172 3.75 19.10 -0.32
CA ARG A 172 2.83 18.10 0.27
C ARG A 172 3.35 16.66 0.18
N HIS A 173 4.30 16.42 -0.71
CA HIS A 173 4.84 15.09 -1.02
C HIS A 173 6.15 14.77 -0.32
N ARG A 174 6.59 15.68 0.57
CA ARG A 174 7.77 15.48 1.43
C ARG A 174 7.54 14.28 2.33
N GLN A 175 8.32 13.24 2.11
CA GLN A 175 8.21 12.02 2.87
C GLN A 175 9.06 12.11 4.16
N PRO A 176 8.46 12.02 5.36
CA PRO A 176 9.23 11.88 6.58
C PRO A 176 9.87 10.49 6.66
N VAL A 177 10.97 10.36 7.41
CA VAL A 177 11.46 9.04 7.79
C VAL A 177 10.37 8.28 8.55
N GLN A 178 10.13 7.04 8.13
CA GLN A 178 9.10 6.18 8.72
C GLN A 178 9.58 4.74 8.82
N ALA A 179 8.82 3.91 9.55
CA ALA A 179 9.06 2.48 9.56
C ALA A 179 8.87 1.90 8.15
N ARG A 180 9.74 0.97 7.75
CA ARG A 180 9.61 0.28 6.45
C ARG A 180 8.39 -0.63 6.48
N SER A 181 7.56 -0.53 5.44
CA SER A 181 6.49 -1.50 5.21
C SER A 181 7.08 -2.90 5.04
N SER A 182 6.65 -3.83 5.90
CA SER A 182 7.08 -5.23 5.83
C SER A 182 6.29 -6.05 4.81
N LEU A 183 5.19 -5.49 4.30
CA LEU A 183 4.30 -6.12 3.34
C LEU A 183 3.86 -5.09 2.30
N THR A 184 3.93 -5.48 1.03
CA THR A 184 3.43 -4.72 -0.11
C THR A 184 2.33 -5.53 -0.79
N CYS A 185 1.21 -4.88 -1.12
CA CYS A 185 0.11 -5.45 -1.87
C CYS A 185 -0.07 -4.67 -3.17
N GLY A 186 0.14 -5.32 -4.31
CA GLY A 186 -0.28 -4.83 -5.62
C GLY A 186 -1.75 -5.15 -5.84
N VAL A 187 -2.53 -4.19 -6.32
CA VAL A 187 -3.92 -4.38 -6.71
C VAL A 187 -4.09 -4.07 -8.18
N ASP A 188 -4.67 -4.98 -8.94
CA ASP A 188 -5.09 -4.73 -10.31
C ASP A 188 -6.61 -4.83 -10.44
N LEU A 189 -7.14 -4.11 -11.44
CA LEU A 189 -8.56 -4.15 -11.79
C LEU A 189 -8.70 -4.82 -13.14
N TRP A 190 -9.59 -5.81 -13.22
CA TRP A 190 -9.90 -6.49 -14.47
C TRP A 190 -10.54 -5.54 -15.48
N SER A 191 -11.47 -4.71 -15.03
CA SER A 191 -11.94 -3.52 -15.74
C SER A 191 -11.66 -2.27 -14.91
N SER A 192 -10.95 -1.32 -15.54
CA SER A 192 -10.60 -0.05 -14.90
C SER A 192 -11.77 0.92 -14.93
N SER A 193 -12.74 0.73 -14.03
CA SER A 193 -13.66 1.81 -13.70
C SER A 193 -12.88 2.89 -12.94
N SER A 194 -12.97 4.16 -13.36
CA SER A 194 -12.26 5.26 -12.70
C SER A 194 -12.65 5.39 -11.22
N ASN A 195 -13.87 4.97 -10.87
CA ASN A 195 -14.36 4.96 -9.50
C ASN A 195 -13.62 3.94 -8.62
N ASN A 196 -13.46 2.70 -9.10
CA ASN A 196 -12.81 1.65 -8.31
C ASN A 196 -11.31 1.95 -8.11
N VAL A 197 -10.65 2.53 -9.13
CA VAL A 197 -9.27 3.04 -8.98
C VAL A 197 -9.21 4.07 -7.86
N ALA A 198 -10.12 5.05 -7.85
CA ALA A 198 -10.15 6.09 -6.83
C ALA A 198 -10.42 5.53 -5.42
N GLN A 199 -11.28 4.52 -5.29
CA GLN A 199 -11.60 3.86 -4.01
C GLN A 199 -10.38 3.12 -3.43
N PHE A 200 -9.66 2.34 -4.23
CA PHE A 200 -8.42 1.71 -3.78
C PHE A 200 -7.32 2.73 -3.46
N GLN A 201 -7.19 3.78 -4.26
CA GLN A 201 -6.26 4.88 -3.97
C GLN A 201 -6.58 5.59 -2.66
N ALA A 202 -7.87 5.78 -2.34
CA ALA A 202 -8.30 6.34 -1.07
C ALA A 202 -7.96 5.41 0.11
N LEU A 203 -8.16 4.09 -0.04
CA LEU A 203 -7.70 3.12 0.95
C LEU A 203 -6.17 3.18 1.14
N PHE A 204 -5.40 3.26 0.04
CA PHE A 204 -3.94 3.37 0.09
C PHE A 204 -3.46 4.64 0.80
N ALA A 205 -4.15 5.76 0.60
CA ALA A 205 -3.87 7.01 1.30
C ALA A 205 -4.08 6.89 2.82
N ALA A 206 -4.99 6.01 3.27
CA ALA A 206 -5.23 5.76 4.69
C ALA A 206 -4.22 4.80 5.33
N LEU A 207 -3.55 3.94 4.54
CA LEU A 207 -2.65 2.89 5.04
C LEU A 207 -1.52 3.38 5.97
N PRO A 208 -0.81 4.49 5.69
CA PRO A 208 0.26 4.96 6.59
C PRO A 208 -0.23 5.21 8.02
N SER A 209 -1.50 5.61 8.18
CA SER A 209 -2.11 5.86 9.49
C SER A 209 -2.69 4.60 10.14
N LEU A 210 -3.32 3.71 9.35
CA LEU A 210 -4.03 2.54 9.85
C LEU A 210 -3.09 1.34 10.07
N ALA A 211 -2.23 1.07 9.08
CA ALA A 211 -1.35 -0.09 9.06
C ALA A 211 -0.02 0.26 8.39
N PRO A 212 0.90 0.98 9.08
CA PRO A 212 2.17 1.44 8.51
C PRO A 212 3.11 0.31 8.06
N ARG A 213 2.79 -0.94 8.39
CA ARG A 213 3.52 -2.12 7.93
C ARG A 213 3.07 -2.63 6.57
N LEU A 214 1.96 -2.12 6.04
CA LEU A 214 1.37 -2.47 4.75
C LEU A 214 1.46 -1.27 3.81
N GLN A 215 1.92 -1.51 2.59
CA GLN A 215 1.86 -0.54 1.50
C GLN A 215 1.02 -1.11 0.35
N GLY A 216 0.11 -0.30 -0.17
CA GLY A 216 -0.70 -0.62 -1.34
C GLY A 216 -0.26 0.18 -2.56
N HIS A 217 -0.39 -0.42 -3.74
CA HIS A 217 -0.22 0.29 -5.02
C HIS A 217 -1.09 -0.34 -6.10
N MET A 218 -1.46 0.47 -7.10
CA MET A 218 -2.15 -0.02 -8.29
C MET A 218 -1.14 -0.67 -9.24
N VAL A 219 -1.57 -1.73 -9.91
CA VAL A 219 -0.81 -2.40 -10.95
C VAL A 219 -1.59 -2.30 -12.26
N ASP A 220 -0.93 -1.80 -13.31
CA ASP A 220 -1.60 -1.49 -14.59
C ASP A 220 -1.96 -2.75 -15.40
N THR A 221 -1.33 -3.88 -15.10
CA THR A 221 -1.56 -5.14 -15.82
C THR A 221 -2.48 -6.06 -15.02
N PRO A 222 -3.66 -6.43 -15.54
CA PRO A 222 -4.56 -7.35 -14.87
C PRO A 222 -3.90 -8.71 -14.57
N LEU A 223 -4.27 -9.31 -13.45
CA LEU A 223 -3.75 -10.60 -12.95
C LEU A 223 -2.26 -10.63 -12.66
N THR A 224 -1.69 -9.50 -12.23
CA THR A 224 -0.27 -9.44 -11.86
C THR A 224 -0.05 -8.96 -10.43
N GLY A 225 -1.03 -8.27 -9.84
CA GLY A 225 -1.04 -7.88 -8.44
C GLY A 225 -1.29 -9.05 -7.48
N ASP A 226 -1.19 -8.80 -6.19
CA ASP A 226 -1.53 -9.79 -5.16
C ASP A 226 -3.05 -9.99 -5.04
N LEU A 227 -3.82 -8.93 -5.35
CA LEU A 227 -5.26 -8.90 -5.41
C LEU A 227 -5.72 -8.40 -6.79
N SER A 228 -6.57 -9.18 -7.46
CA SER A 228 -7.23 -8.77 -8.70
C SER A 228 -8.71 -8.58 -8.41
N TYR A 229 -9.25 -7.41 -8.75
CA TYR A 229 -10.66 -7.10 -8.60
C TYR A 229 -11.42 -7.30 -9.92
N ILE A 230 -12.63 -7.85 -9.84
CA ILE A 230 -13.56 -7.95 -10.97
C ILE A 230 -15.01 -7.77 -10.49
N ASP A 231 -15.81 -7.05 -11.26
CA ASP A 231 -17.26 -6.97 -11.01
C ASP A 231 -17.92 -8.33 -11.29
N TYR A 232 -18.91 -8.72 -10.48
CA TYR A 232 -19.59 -10.01 -10.62
C TYR A 232 -20.21 -10.24 -12.01
N ASP A 233 -20.86 -9.22 -12.57
CA ASP A 233 -21.45 -9.31 -13.92
C ASP A 233 -20.39 -9.48 -15.01
N GLU A 234 -19.20 -8.91 -14.80
CA GLU A 234 -18.08 -9.07 -15.71
C GLU A 234 -17.47 -10.47 -15.59
N PHE A 235 -17.30 -10.96 -14.37
CA PHE A 235 -16.87 -12.34 -14.11
C PHE A 235 -17.80 -13.34 -14.82
N CYS A 236 -19.11 -13.17 -14.69
CA CYS A 236 -20.11 -14.04 -15.33
C CYS A 236 -20.04 -13.99 -16.87
N ARG A 237 -19.64 -12.85 -17.45
CA ARG A 237 -19.48 -12.68 -18.90
C ARG A 237 -18.09 -13.02 -19.41
N THR A 238 -17.16 -13.38 -18.53
CA THR A 238 -15.76 -13.62 -18.89
C THR A 238 -15.65 -14.88 -19.76
N PRO A 239 -15.08 -14.79 -20.98
CA PRO A 239 -15.00 -15.92 -21.90
C PRO A 239 -13.96 -16.96 -21.44
N ARG A 240 -14.09 -18.19 -21.94
CA ARG A 240 -13.24 -19.34 -21.57
C ARG A 240 -11.73 -19.08 -21.57
N PRO A 241 -11.12 -18.44 -22.58
CA PRO A 241 -9.67 -18.18 -22.57
C PRO A 241 -9.24 -17.29 -21.41
N HIS A 242 -10.11 -16.38 -20.97
CA HIS A 242 -9.85 -15.50 -19.84
C HIS A 242 -10.11 -16.19 -18.49
N GLN A 243 -11.08 -17.10 -18.43
CA GLN A 243 -11.27 -17.97 -17.26
C GLN A 243 -10.01 -18.80 -16.99
N HIS A 244 -9.38 -19.36 -18.03
CA HIS A 244 -8.14 -20.11 -17.85
C HIS A 244 -7.00 -19.23 -17.26
N ARG A 245 -6.88 -17.97 -17.71
CA ARG A 245 -5.92 -17.02 -17.13
C ARG A 245 -6.21 -16.70 -15.66
N LEU A 246 -7.49 -16.61 -15.28
CA LEU A 246 -7.89 -16.46 -13.87
C LEU A 246 -7.48 -17.68 -13.05
N ALA A 247 -7.62 -18.88 -13.59
CA ALA A 247 -7.19 -20.11 -12.94
C ALA A 247 -5.66 -20.15 -12.76
N ASP A 248 -4.90 -19.82 -13.80
CA ASP A 248 -3.44 -19.72 -13.73
C ASP A 248 -2.99 -18.73 -12.66
N TYR A 249 -3.67 -17.59 -12.56
CA TYR A 249 -3.42 -16.57 -11.55
C TYR A 249 -3.68 -17.09 -10.12
N LEU A 250 -4.80 -17.78 -9.89
CA LEU A 250 -5.12 -18.40 -8.61
C LEU A 250 -4.11 -19.49 -8.23
N GLN A 251 -3.67 -20.31 -9.19
CA GLN A 251 -2.65 -21.34 -8.98
C GLN A 251 -1.27 -20.76 -8.67
N GLN A 252 -1.01 -19.49 -8.99
CA GLN A 252 0.20 -18.78 -8.58
C GLN A 252 0.08 -18.16 -7.18
N GLY A 253 -1.06 -18.36 -6.51
CA GLY A 253 -1.36 -17.82 -5.19
C GLY A 253 -1.99 -16.43 -5.21
N GLY A 254 -2.41 -15.94 -6.38
CA GLY A 254 -3.17 -14.70 -6.48
C GLY A 254 -4.53 -14.80 -5.79
N VAL A 255 -5.06 -13.65 -5.36
CA VAL A 255 -6.42 -13.56 -4.80
C VAL A 255 -7.32 -12.80 -5.78
N LEU A 256 -8.49 -13.37 -6.08
CA LEU A 256 -9.51 -12.77 -6.93
C LEU A 256 -10.66 -12.28 -6.07
N LEU A 257 -10.87 -10.96 -6.03
CA LEU A 257 -12.01 -10.33 -5.38
C LEU A 257 -13.11 -10.07 -6.41
N ILE A 258 -14.26 -10.70 -6.20
CA ILE A 258 -15.45 -10.56 -7.02
C ILE A 258 -16.48 -9.77 -6.21
N GLU A 259 -16.84 -8.57 -6.67
CA GLU A 259 -17.87 -7.76 -6.01
C GLU A 259 -19.22 -7.94 -6.69
N ALA A 260 -20.21 -8.42 -5.94
CA ALA A 260 -21.59 -8.54 -6.39
C ALA A 260 -22.42 -7.38 -5.85
N THR A 261 -23.04 -6.64 -6.78
CA THR A 261 -24.15 -5.76 -6.44
C THR A 261 -25.36 -6.63 -6.17
N VAL A 262 -25.86 -6.57 -4.94
CA VAL A 262 -27.01 -7.35 -4.50
C VAL A 262 -28.24 -6.47 -4.41
N ASP A 263 -29.39 -7.04 -4.77
CA ASP A 263 -30.68 -6.38 -4.64
C ASP A 263 -30.97 -6.00 -3.19
N HIS A 264 -31.81 -4.97 -3.01
CA HIS A 264 -32.19 -4.46 -1.70
C HIS A 264 -32.75 -5.56 -0.77
N ASP A 265 -33.47 -6.54 -1.33
CA ASP A 265 -34.08 -7.63 -0.57
C ASP A 265 -33.03 -8.47 0.20
N VAL A 266 -31.89 -8.78 -0.42
CA VAL A 266 -30.84 -9.59 0.23
C VAL A 266 -30.14 -8.79 1.34
N LEU A 267 -29.92 -7.50 1.12
CA LEU A 267 -29.34 -6.60 2.12
C LEU A 267 -30.28 -6.44 3.33
N ASP A 268 -31.59 -6.36 3.09
CA ASP A 268 -32.60 -6.28 4.14
C ASP A 268 -32.66 -7.59 4.96
N LEU A 269 -32.48 -8.75 4.32
CA LEU A 269 -32.37 -10.04 5.03
C LEU A 269 -31.15 -10.06 5.97
N TYR A 270 -29.99 -9.60 5.51
CA TYR A 270 -28.81 -9.52 6.39
C TYR A 270 -29.02 -8.53 7.55
N GLN A 271 -29.71 -7.41 7.31
CA GLN A 271 -30.02 -6.45 8.36
C GLN A 271 -30.94 -7.05 9.41
N ALA A 272 -32.02 -7.72 8.98
CA ALA A 272 -32.94 -8.41 9.87
C ALA A 272 -32.24 -9.49 10.71
N GLU A 273 -31.31 -10.22 10.11
CA GLU A 273 -30.51 -11.22 10.82
C GLU A 273 -29.62 -10.58 11.90
N LEU A 274 -28.95 -9.46 11.59
CA LEU A 274 -28.12 -8.74 12.55
C LEU A 274 -28.95 -8.25 13.74
N GLU A 275 -30.11 -7.66 13.47
CA GLU A 275 -31.04 -7.17 14.50
C GLU A 275 -31.54 -8.32 15.39
N LEU A 276 -31.91 -9.46 14.81
CA LEU A 276 -32.32 -10.65 15.55
C LEU A 276 -31.18 -11.21 16.41
N GLN A 277 -29.95 -11.28 15.88
CA GLN A 277 -28.78 -11.72 16.65
C GLN A 277 -28.53 -10.81 17.85
N GLN A 278 -28.61 -9.49 17.66
CA GLN A 278 -28.46 -8.51 18.73
C GLN A 278 -29.58 -8.63 19.77
N ALA A 279 -30.84 -8.79 19.33
CA ALA A 279 -31.99 -8.97 20.21
C ALA A 279 -31.86 -10.25 21.06
N ILE A 280 -31.43 -11.36 20.44
CA ILE A 280 -31.17 -12.64 21.12
C ILE A 280 -30.02 -12.47 22.13
N ALA A 281 -28.96 -11.75 21.79
CA ALA A 281 -27.83 -11.52 22.70
C ALA A 281 -28.23 -10.65 23.90
N ALA A 282 -29.08 -9.65 23.70
CA ALA A 282 -29.55 -8.73 24.75
C ALA A 282 -30.59 -9.36 25.70
N THR A 283 -31.26 -10.44 25.27
CA THR A 283 -32.35 -11.07 26.05
C THR A 283 -31.81 -12.05 27.11
N PRO A 284 -32.06 -11.83 28.41
CA PRO A 284 -31.57 -12.71 29.47
C PRO A 284 -32.21 -14.11 29.44
N ALA A 285 -31.40 -15.14 29.66
CA ALA A 285 -31.73 -16.55 29.39
C ALA A 285 -32.96 -17.10 30.14
N HIS A 286 -33.32 -16.53 31.30
CA HIS A 286 -34.32 -17.12 32.19
C HIS A 286 -35.71 -16.47 32.15
N SER A 287 -35.87 -15.27 31.59
CA SER A 287 -37.15 -14.52 31.66
C SER A 287 -37.97 -14.53 30.37
N ALA A 288 -37.41 -15.00 29.25
CA ALA A 288 -38.05 -14.92 27.93
C ALA A 288 -37.69 -16.10 27.01
N GLN A 289 -37.65 -17.32 27.55
CA GLN A 289 -37.20 -18.51 26.80
C GLN A 289 -38.04 -18.79 25.55
N ALA A 290 -39.37 -18.71 25.62
CA ALA A 290 -40.24 -18.91 24.46
C ALA A 290 -40.03 -17.85 23.35
N LEU A 291 -39.78 -16.59 23.74
CA LEU A 291 -39.47 -15.52 22.80
C LEU A 291 -38.11 -15.77 22.11
N ARG A 292 -37.13 -16.24 22.88
CA ARG A 292 -35.80 -16.58 22.37
C ARG A 292 -35.84 -17.76 21.40
N GLU A 293 -36.60 -18.81 21.72
CA GLU A 293 -36.81 -19.96 20.83
C GLU A 293 -37.50 -19.53 19.52
N SER A 294 -38.51 -18.66 19.60
CA SER A 294 -39.16 -18.08 18.42
C SER A 294 -38.19 -17.26 17.56
N ALA A 295 -37.42 -16.36 18.19
CA ALA A 295 -36.44 -15.53 17.50
C ALA A 295 -35.31 -16.38 16.86
N GLN A 296 -34.90 -17.47 17.51
CA GLN A 296 -33.92 -18.40 16.94
C GLN A 296 -34.48 -19.20 15.76
N ALA A 297 -35.76 -19.59 15.79
CA ALA A 297 -36.42 -20.23 14.66
C ALA A 297 -36.52 -19.28 13.45
N GLU A 298 -36.90 -18.03 13.68
CA GLU A 298 -36.95 -17.00 12.64
C GLU A 298 -35.56 -16.70 12.08
N LEU A 299 -34.56 -16.54 12.95
CA LEU A 299 -33.16 -16.38 12.56
C LEU A 299 -32.70 -17.53 11.67
N SER A 300 -33.04 -18.78 12.01
CA SER A 300 -32.66 -19.95 11.20
C SER A 300 -33.33 -19.95 9.82
N THR A 301 -34.54 -19.41 9.72
CA THR A 301 -35.26 -19.28 8.45
C THR A 301 -34.62 -18.22 7.57
N LEU A 302 -34.31 -17.04 8.13
CA LEU A 302 -33.58 -15.98 7.43
C LEU A 302 -32.21 -16.44 6.95
N GLN A 303 -31.46 -17.15 7.80
CA GLN A 303 -30.17 -17.71 7.43
C GLN A 303 -30.28 -18.68 6.25
N THR A 304 -31.38 -19.44 6.17
CA THR A 304 -31.65 -20.33 5.03
C THR A 304 -31.97 -19.53 3.76
N CYS A 305 -32.77 -18.47 3.85
CA CYS A 305 -33.04 -17.62 2.68
C CYS A 305 -31.77 -16.95 2.15
N ILE A 306 -30.93 -16.43 3.04
CA ILE A 306 -29.64 -15.83 2.65
C ILE A 306 -28.72 -16.90 2.06
N ALA A 307 -28.71 -18.10 2.62
CA ALA A 307 -27.96 -19.25 2.08
C ALA A 307 -28.30 -19.52 0.61
N ASP A 308 -29.59 -19.55 0.29
CA ASP A 308 -30.08 -19.85 -1.05
C ASP A 308 -29.68 -18.75 -2.04
N GLU A 309 -29.79 -17.48 -1.65
CA GLU A 309 -29.37 -16.36 -2.50
C GLU A 309 -27.85 -16.34 -2.74
N VAL A 310 -27.07 -16.62 -1.70
CA VAL A 310 -25.62 -16.76 -1.82
C VAL A 310 -25.27 -17.94 -2.73
N ALA A 311 -25.97 -19.07 -2.61
CA ALA A 311 -25.74 -20.23 -3.47
C ALA A 311 -26.03 -19.90 -4.95
N ASN A 312 -27.08 -19.12 -5.22
CA ASN A 312 -27.41 -18.66 -6.56
C ASN A 312 -26.30 -17.76 -7.14
N LEU A 313 -25.79 -16.81 -6.34
CA LEU A 313 -24.67 -15.95 -6.73
C LEU A 313 -23.34 -16.69 -6.82
N ALA A 314 -23.12 -17.70 -5.99
CA ALA A 314 -21.89 -18.49 -6.02
C ALA A 314 -21.88 -19.52 -7.16
N ALA A 315 -23.02 -19.86 -7.76
CA ALA A 315 -23.12 -20.93 -8.77
C ALA A 315 -22.19 -20.73 -9.98
N PRO A 316 -22.04 -19.53 -10.59
CA PRO A 316 -21.06 -19.31 -11.65
C PRO A 316 -19.62 -19.48 -11.19
N ILE A 317 -19.31 -19.09 -9.95
CA ILE A 317 -17.97 -19.22 -9.35
C ILE A 317 -17.65 -20.70 -9.13
N HIS A 318 -18.58 -21.47 -8.55
CA HIS A 318 -18.42 -22.91 -8.37
C HIS A 318 -18.24 -23.64 -9.71
N THR A 319 -19.05 -23.30 -10.71
CA THR A 319 -18.93 -23.85 -12.06
C THR A 319 -17.53 -23.56 -12.64
N PHE A 320 -17.03 -22.34 -12.48
CA PHE A 320 -15.67 -21.97 -12.89
C PHE A 320 -14.60 -22.81 -12.18
N LEU A 321 -14.67 -22.91 -10.85
CA LEU A 321 -13.72 -23.66 -10.03
C LEU A 321 -13.69 -25.15 -10.39
N GLU A 322 -14.84 -25.75 -10.64
CA GLU A 322 -14.96 -27.15 -11.05
C GLU A 322 -14.32 -27.41 -12.41
N ILE A 323 -14.58 -26.53 -13.37
CA ILE A 323 -14.12 -26.71 -14.75
C ILE A 323 -12.61 -26.53 -14.86
N GLU A 324 -12.04 -25.59 -14.09
CA GLU A 324 -10.59 -25.35 -14.05
C GLU A 324 -9.87 -26.30 -13.07
N GLY A 325 -10.58 -27.25 -12.46
CA GLY A 325 -9.98 -28.26 -11.57
C GLY A 325 -9.48 -27.69 -10.24
N LEU A 326 -9.98 -26.53 -9.83
CA LEU A 326 -9.61 -25.84 -8.59
C LEU A 326 -10.46 -26.29 -7.39
N SER A 327 -11.49 -27.14 -7.58
CA SER A 327 -12.38 -27.58 -6.51
C SER A 327 -11.73 -28.46 -5.43
N ALA A 328 -10.57 -29.09 -5.71
CA ALA A 328 -9.91 -29.96 -4.73
C ALA A 328 -9.27 -29.19 -3.54
N THR A 329 -9.06 -27.88 -3.68
CA THR A 329 -8.62 -26.97 -2.61
C THR A 329 -9.77 -26.29 -1.88
N VAL A 330 -11.01 -26.57 -2.27
CA VAL A 330 -12.22 -25.93 -1.74
C VAL A 330 -12.90 -26.88 -0.77
N SER A 331 -12.77 -26.61 0.54
CA SER A 331 -13.65 -27.24 1.52
C SER A 331 -15.09 -26.84 1.20
N THR A 332 -16.00 -27.82 1.15
CA THR A 332 -17.42 -27.60 0.86
C THR A 332 -18.05 -26.73 1.94
N ALA A 333 -17.99 -25.42 1.75
CA ALA A 333 -18.55 -24.45 2.67
C ALA A 333 -20.08 -24.44 2.50
N THR A 334 -20.78 -24.90 3.53
CA THR A 334 -22.23 -24.72 3.68
C THR A 334 -22.53 -23.28 4.08
N ALA A 335 -23.78 -22.83 3.97
CA ALA A 335 -24.14 -21.48 4.40
C ALA A 335 -23.95 -21.19 5.92
N ALA A 336 -23.67 -22.22 6.72
CA ALA A 336 -23.19 -22.07 8.10
C ALA A 336 -21.74 -21.56 8.19
N ASP A 337 -20.99 -21.61 7.09
CA ASP A 337 -19.58 -21.18 6.96
C ASP A 337 -19.47 -19.70 6.58
N ARG A 338 -20.35 -18.86 7.15
CA ARG A 338 -20.08 -17.42 7.28
C ARG A 338 -18.85 -17.23 8.15
N VAL A 339 -17.68 -17.29 7.55
CA VAL A 339 -16.36 -17.06 8.16
C VAL A 339 -16.19 -17.76 9.52
N ARG A 340 -16.78 -18.95 9.70
CA ARG A 340 -16.56 -19.76 10.90
C ARG A 340 -15.83 -21.03 10.52
N GLN A 341 -14.56 -21.01 10.90
CA GLN A 341 -13.54 -22.08 10.91
C GLN A 341 -12.78 -22.28 9.58
N GLY A 342 -11.60 -21.64 9.46
CA GLY A 342 -10.65 -21.88 8.38
C GLY A 342 -9.59 -20.77 8.23
N GLU A 343 -8.68 -20.93 7.27
CA GLU A 343 -7.58 -20.01 6.92
C GLU A 343 -8.02 -18.56 6.63
N PHE A 344 -9.29 -18.37 6.25
CA PHE A 344 -9.90 -17.05 6.01
C PHE A 344 -10.35 -16.32 7.29
N SER A 345 -10.22 -16.97 8.45
CA SER A 345 -10.26 -16.28 9.75
C SER A 345 -9.26 -15.12 9.79
N LEU A 346 -8.16 -15.18 9.02
CA LEU A 346 -7.19 -14.10 8.93
C LEU A 346 -7.79 -12.80 8.38
N VAL A 347 -8.71 -12.86 7.41
CA VAL A 347 -9.38 -11.64 6.88
C VAL A 347 -10.26 -10.97 7.93
N GLN A 348 -10.78 -11.72 8.91
CA GLN A 348 -11.54 -11.14 10.02
C GLN A 348 -10.68 -10.80 11.25
N THR A 349 -9.46 -11.31 11.34
CA THR A 349 -8.68 -11.23 12.59
C THR A 349 -7.35 -10.52 12.46
N GLN A 350 -6.87 -10.24 11.24
CA GLN A 350 -5.55 -9.62 11.04
C GLN A 350 -5.51 -8.60 9.90
N PRO A 351 -4.89 -7.43 10.13
CA PRO A 351 -4.39 -6.95 11.42
C PRO A 351 -5.48 -6.52 12.43
N PHE A 352 -6.69 -6.25 11.96
CA PHE A 352 -7.81 -5.80 12.80
C PHE A 352 -8.75 -6.96 13.12
N HIS A 353 -9.26 -7.00 14.35
CA HIS A 353 -10.18 -8.03 14.79
C HIS A 353 -11.63 -7.56 14.69
N PHE A 354 -12.43 -8.31 13.93
CA PHE A 354 -13.85 -8.07 13.72
C PHE A 354 -14.67 -9.19 14.36
N SER A 355 -15.53 -8.83 15.32
CA SER A 355 -16.56 -9.75 15.83
C SER A 355 -17.71 -9.92 14.83
N HIS A 356 -17.93 -8.90 13.99
CA HIS A 356 -18.88 -8.87 12.89
C HIS A 356 -18.25 -8.12 11.71
N LEU A 357 -18.65 -8.46 10.49
CA LEU A 357 -18.25 -7.70 9.30
C LEU A 357 -18.77 -6.25 9.39
N PRO A 358 -18.05 -5.28 8.79
CA PRO A 358 -18.45 -3.88 8.83
C PRO A 358 -19.80 -3.67 8.12
N THR A 359 -20.49 -2.60 8.50
CA THR A 359 -21.69 -2.11 7.82
C THR A 359 -21.36 -0.85 7.03
N VAL A 360 -22.02 -0.64 5.90
CA VAL A 360 -21.92 0.56 5.08
C VAL A 360 -23.34 1.09 4.85
N GLN A 361 -23.61 2.36 5.16
CA GLN A 361 -24.97 2.92 5.18
C GLN A 361 -25.94 2.11 6.06
N ARG A 362 -25.44 1.61 7.20
CA ARG A 362 -26.13 0.70 8.12
C ARG A 362 -26.56 -0.61 7.47
N ARG A 363 -26.00 -0.97 6.33
CA ARG A 363 -26.24 -2.27 5.67
C ARG A 363 -25.03 -3.16 5.86
N PRO A 364 -25.21 -4.38 6.36
CA PRO A 364 -24.11 -5.35 6.49
C PRO A 364 -23.60 -5.78 5.11
N ILE A 365 -22.32 -6.19 5.08
CA ILE A 365 -21.72 -6.81 3.90
C ILE A 365 -21.65 -8.34 4.08
N GLY A 366 -21.75 -9.05 2.97
CA GLY A 366 -21.49 -10.49 2.88
C GLY A 366 -20.08 -10.75 2.36
N LEU A 367 -19.41 -11.76 2.90
CA LEU A 367 -18.08 -12.17 2.46
C LEU A 367 -17.99 -13.69 2.44
N TYR A 368 -17.67 -14.23 1.27
CA TYR A 368 -17.55 -15.66 1.01
C TYR A 368 -16.23 -15.94 0.31
N HIS A 369 -15.67 -17.12 0.51
CA HIS A 369 -14.36 -17.44 -0.06
C HIS A 369 -14.22 -18.91 -0.41
N TRP A 370 -13.39 -19.19 -1.42
CA TRP A 370 -13.05 -20.53 -1.90
C TRP A 370 -11.58 -20.53 -2.33
N GLY A 371 -10.68 -20.77 -1.37
CA GLY A 371 -9.24 -20.61 -1.58
C GLY A 371 -8.88 -19.15 -1.88
N GLY A 372 -8.29 -18.91 -3.05
CA GLY A 372 -7.94 -17.57 -3.52
C GLY A 372 -9.11 -16.75 -4.10
N VAL A 373 -10.31 -17.31 -4.25
CA VAL A 373 -11.48 -16.56 -4.74
C VAL A 373 -12.28 -16.02 -3.56
N VAL A 374 -12.63 -14.72 -3.61
CA VAL A 374 -13.37 -14.00 -2.58
C VAL A 374 -14.58 -13.34 -3.23
N LEU A 375 -15.78 -13.69 -2.79
CA LEU A 375 -17.02 -13.01 -3.17
C LEU A 375 -17.40 -12.02 -2.08
N LEU A 376 -17.46 -10.75 -2.45
CA LEU A 376 -17.94 -9.65 -1.64
C LEU A 376 -19.35 -9.28 -2.09
N MET A 377 -20.28 -9.18 -1.14
CA MET A 377 -21.66 -8.74 -1.37
C MET A 377 -21.90 -7.44 -0.59
N GLY A 378 -22.25 -6.38 -1.31
CA GLY A 378 -22.54 -5.07 -0.71
C GLY A 378 -21.43 -4.03 -0.92
N PRO A 379 -21.69 -2.76 -0.55
CA PRO A 379 -20.95 -1.60 -1.08
C PRO A 379 -19.67 -1.28 -0.28
N LEU A 380 -18.84 -2.27 0.05
CA LEU A 380 -17.64 -2.05 0.87
C LEU A 380 -16.67 -1.05 0.25
N LEU A 381 -16.40 -1.18 -1.06
CA LEU A 381 -15.42 -0.33 -1.75
C LEU A 381 -15.84 1.15 -1.73
N GLN A 382 -17.14 1.42 -1.75
CA GLN A 382 -17.69 2.78 -1.72
C GLN A 382 -17.36 3.50 -0.41
N ALA A 383 -17.16 2.77 0.69
CA ALA A 383 -16.82 3.32 1.99
C ALA A 383 -15.33 3.63 2.17
N TRP A 384 -14.46 3.24 1.23
CA TRP A 384 -13.03 3.57 1.28
C TRP A 384 -12.72 4.99 0.81
N GLY A 385 -13.54 5.53 -0.09
CA GLY A 385 -13.38 6.86 -0.68
C GLY A 385 -14.24 7.93 -0.03
N ALA A 386 -13.81 9.19 -0.16
CA ALA A 386 -14.66 10.35 0.10
C ALA A 386 -15.62 10.52 -1.08
N ASN A 387 -16.69 9.74 -1.10
CA ASN A 387 -17.81 10.03 -1.99
C ASN A 387 -18.72 11.02 -1.27
N ASP A 388 -18.70 12.29 -1.69
CA ASP A 388 -19.48 13.38 -1.04
C ASP A 388 -20.99 13.09 -1.05
N ASP A 389 -21.45 12.22 -1.95
CA ASP A 389 -22.86 11.79 -2.04
C ASP A 389 -23.24 10.74 -0.97
N LEU A 390 -22.27 10.14 -0.29
CA LEU A 390 -22.49 9.13 0.75
C LEU A 390 -22.33 9.75 2.13
N TYR A 391 -23.45 9.93 2.83
CA TYR A 391 -23.46 10.29 4.25
C TYR A 391 -23.10 9.07 5.12
N LEU A 392 -21.83 8.68 5.11
CA LEU A 392 -21.29 7.67 6.01
C LEU A 392 -20.79 8.33 7.29
N ASP A 393 -21.04 7.67 8.42
CA ASP A 393 -20.43 8.10 9.66
C ASP A 393 -18.94 7.69 9.72
N ARG A 394 -18.21 8.33 10.63
CA ARG A 394 -16.77 8.08 10.78
C ARG A 394 -16.44 6.63 11.14
N GLU A 395 -17.30 5.97 11.92
CA GLU A 395 -17.04 4.60 12.38
C GLU A 395 -17.28 3.61 11.23
N GLU A 396 -18.27 3.83 10.37
CA GLU A 396 -18.48 3.05 9.14
C GLU A 396 -17.29 3.16 8.19
N ILE A 397 -16.82 4.39 7.92
CA ILE A 397 -15.64 4.63 7.07
C ILE A 397 -14.42 3.91 7.66
N ARG A 398 -14.20 4.07 8.97
CA ARG A 398 -13.06 3.46 9.65
C ARG A 398 -13.13 1.94 9.61
N ALA A 399 -14.27 1.35 9.95
CA ALA A 399 -14.45 -0.09 9.96
C ALA A 399 -14.29 -0.69 8.55
N ALA A 400 -14.81 -0.01 7.52
CA ALA A 400 -14.61 -0.40 6.13
C ALA A 400 -13.14 -0.34 5.71
N GLN A 401 -12.42 0.73 6.07
CA GLN A 401 -10.99 0.87 5.78
C GLN A 401 -10.16 -0.19 6.52
N GLU A 402 -10.38 -0.39 7.82
CA GLU A 402 -9.72 -1.42 8.63
C GLU A 402 -9.97 -2.82 8.04
N PHE A 403 -11.19 -3.10 7.57
CA PHE A 403 -11.49 -4.35 6.90
C PHE A 403 -10.81 -4.47 5.52
N GLY A 404 -10.71 -3.37 4.77
CA GLY A 404 -9.91 -3.28 3.54
C GLY A 404 -8.43 -3.59 3.79
N VAL A 405 -7.85 -3.12 4.90
CA VAL A 405 -6.48 -3.49 5.32
C VAL A 405 -6.35 -4.99 5.54
N ASN A 406 -7.33 -5.62 6.19
CA ASN A 406 -7.30 -7.07 6.39
C ASN A 406 -7.30 -7.82 5.06
N LEU A 407 -8.14 -7.39 4.09
CA LEU A 407 -8.23 -8.00 2.78
C LEU A 407 -6.91 -7.89 1.98
N LEU A 408 -6.31 -6.69 1.95
CA LEU A 408 -5.01 -6.48 1.31
C LEU A 408 -3.89 -7.28 1.99
N THR A 409 -3.91 -7.35 3.33
CA THR A 409 -2.94 -8.14 4.10
C THR A 409 -3.06 -9.62 3.79
N PHE A 410 -4.30 -10.14 3.71
CA PHE A 410 -4.56 -11.52 3.34
C PHE A 410 -4.05 -11.80 1.92
N ALA A 411 -4.39 -10.97 0.94
CA ALA A 411 -3.98 -11.18 -0.45
C ALA A 411 -2.45 -11.24 -0.62
N ALA A 412 -1.75 -10.24 -0.09
CA ALA A 412 -0.28 -10.19 -0.16
C ALA A 412 0.38 -11.38 0.57
N ARG A 413 -0.13 -11.76 1.75
CA ARG A 413 0.40 -12.92 2.49
C ARG A 413 0.09 -14.24 1.82
N HIS A 414 -1.12 -14.41 1.30
CA HIS A 414 -1.54 -15.62 0.60
C HIS A 414 -0.61 -15.88 -0.58
N ARG A 415 -0.37 -14.87 -1.42
CA ARG A 415 0.55 -14.97 -2.56
C ARG A 415 1.99 -15.22 -2.12
N GLN A 416 2.48 -14.51 -1.12
CA GLN A 416 3.84 -14.70 -0.60
C GLN A 416 4.07 -16.13 -0.07
N LEU A 417 3.16 -16.65 0.75
CA LEU A 417 3.25 -18.01 1.30
C LEU A 417 3.17 -19.07 0.21
N HIS A 418 2.27 -18.88 -0.77
CA HIS A 418 2.14 -19.78 -1.90
C HIS A 418 3.42 -19.83 -2.74
N GLN A 419 4.02 -18.67 -3.02
CA GLN A 419 5.29 -18.58 -3.75
C GLN A 419 6.43 -19.28 -2.99
N TRP A 420 6.49 -19.16 -1.67
CA TRP A 420 7.51 -19.86 -0.87
C TRP A 420 7.36 -21.38 -0.93
N LEU A 421 6.14 -21.90 -0.87
CA LEU A 421 5.88 -23.34 -1.00
C LEU A 421 6.25 -23.86 -2.39
N MET A 422 6.01 -23.07 -3.44
CA MET A 422 6.33 -23.46 -4.81
C MET A 422 7.83 -23.33 -5.14
N ALA A 423 8.54 -22.38 -4.54
CA ALA A 423 9.97 -22.16 -4.78
C ALA A 423 10.85 -23.36 -4.37
N ASP A 424 10.46 -24.11 -3.34
CA ASP A 424 11.20 -25.30 -2.89
C ASP A 424 10.99 -26.54 -3.79
N SER A 425 10.10 -26.46 -4.78
CA SER A 425 9.81 -27.58 -5.71
C SER A 425 10.65 -27.57 -7.00
N SER A 426 11.44 -26.52 -7.25
CA SER A 426 12.36 -26.47 -8.39
C SER A 426 13.72 -27.10 -8.02
N PRO A 427 14.22 -28.12 -8.76
CA PRO A 427 15.50 -28.73 -8.45
C PRO A 427 16.59 -27.65 -8.57
N ARG A 428 17.31 -27.41 -7.47
CA ARG A 428 18.51 -26.58 -7.46
C ARG A 428 19.50 -27.16 -8.47
N SER A 429 19.54 -26.61 -9.67
CA SER A 429 20.63 -26.82 -10.61
C SER A 429 21.92 -26.43 -9.88
N GLN A 430 22.81 -27.40 -9.73
CA GLN A 430 24.09 -27.21 -9.08
C GLN A 430 24.86 -26.08 -9.80
N PRO A 431 25.47 -25.14 -9.08
CA PRO A 431 26.33 -24.15 -9.71
C PRO A 431 27.58 -24.85 -10.27
N VAL A 432 27.87 -24.58 -11.54
CA VAL A 432 29.15 -24.89 -12.21
C VAL A 432 30.24 -23.95 -11.71
#